data_AF-A0A9N9ITG1-F1
#
_entry.id   AF-A0A9N9ITG1-F1
#
_cell.length_a   1.000
_cell.length_b   1.000
_cell.length_c   1.000
_cell.angle_alpha   90.00
_cell.angle_beta   90.00
_cell.angle_gamma   90.00
#
_symmetry.space_group_name_H-M   'P 1'
#
loop_
_entity.id
_entity.type
_entity.pdbx_description
1 polymer ?
#
loop_
_entity_poly.entity_id
_entity_poly.type
_entity_poly.pdbx_seq_one_letter_code
_entity_poly.pdbx_strand_id
1 'polypeptide(L)' 'QEGLCFGGEDLVMGNSPKKWHIGKSHYEIPIRDEKGWFYIDEYEVFQVIKDD' A
#
# COMPACT_ATOMS: atom_id res chain seq x y z
N GLN A 1 -2.14 -13.83 -8.31
CA GLN A 1 -2.31 -12.50 -8.94
C GLN A 1 -2.11 -11.51 -7.80
N GLU A 2 -1.07 -10.68 -7.88
CA GLU A 2 -0.86 -9.60 -6.92
C GLU A 2 -1.86 -8.48 -7.20
N GLY A 3 -2.31 -7.79 -6.14
CA GLY A 3 -3.34 -6.75 -6.21
C GLY A 3 -2.78 -5.38 -6.55
N LEU A 4 -3.35 -4.33 -5.95
CA LEU A 4 -2.91 -2.95 -6.12
C LEU A 4 -1.43 -2.77 -5.74
N CYS A 5 -0.70 -1.96 -6.52
CA CYS A 5 0.68 -1.59 -6.27
C CYS A 5 0.82 -0.07 -6.34
N PHE A 6 1.45 0.51 -5.31
CA PHE A 6 1.72 1.94 -5.22
C PHE A 6 3.22 2.18 -5.02
N GLY A 7 3.72 3.28 -5.57
CA GLY A 7 5.11 3.72 -5.36
C GLY A 7 6.16 2.70 -5.78
N GLY A 8 5.97 2.01 -6.91
CA GLY A 8 6.96 1.08 -7.45
C GLY A 8 7.35 -0.04 -6.48
N GLU A 9 6.34 -0.76 -5.97
CA GLU A 9 6.44 -1.84 -4.98
C GLU A 9 6.63 -1.41 -3.51
N ASP A 10 6.55 -0.11 -3.23
CA ASP A 10 6.59 0.38 -1.84
C ASP A 10 5.35 0.01 -1.03
N LEU A 11 4.20 -0.15 -1.69
CA LEU A 11 3.01 -0.70 -1.05
C LEU A 11 2.29 -1.62 -2.03
N VAL A 12 2.33 -2.93 -1.76
CA VAL A 12 1.74 -3.97 -2.61
C VAL A 12 0.66 -4.72 -1.85
N MET A 13 -0.53 -4.78 -2.42
CA MET A 13 -1.59 -5.66 -1.94
C MET A 13 -1.30 -7.08 -2.42
N GLY A 14 -1.24 -8.02 -1.48
CA GLY A 14 -1.08 -9.43 -1.80
C GLY A 14 -2.37 -10.05 -2.34
N ASN A 15 -2.45 -11.38 -2.26
CA ASN A 15 -3.59 -12.14 -2.75
C ASN A 15 -4.90 -11.91 -1.94
N SER A 16 -4.84 -11.10 -0.88
CA SER A 16 -5.96 -10.74 -0.02
C SER A 16 -5.89 -9.24 0.29
N PRO A 17 -7.03 -8.52 0.31
CA PRO A 17 -7.09 -7.10 0.70
C PRO A 17 -6.59 -6.82 2.12
N LYS A 18 -6.45 -7.84 2.96
CA LYS A 18 -5.91 -7.71 4.32
C LYS A 18 -4.41 -7.87 4.39
N LYS A 19 -3.77 -8.41 3.36
CA LYS A 19 -2.35 -8.74 3.35
C LYS A 19 -1.60 -7.76 2.46
N TRP A 20 -0.66 -7.03 3.04
CA TRP A 20 0.08 -5.99 2.35
C TRP A 20 1.57 -6.17 2.54
N HIS A 21 2.34 -5.74 1.56
CA HIS A 21 3.80 -5.71 1.60
C HIS A 21 4.25 -4.26 1.55
N ILE A 22 5.21 -3.90 2.41
CA ILE A 22 5.90 -2.62 2.37
C ILE A 22 7.33 -2.77 1.85
N GLY A 23 7.62 -2.00 0.80
CA GLY A 23 8.96 -1.69 0.32
C GLY A 23 9.49 -0.36 0.90
N LYS A 24 10.73 -0.02 0.59
CA LYS A 24 11.32 1.32 0.87
C LYS A 24 12.26 1.72 -0.26
N SER A 25 11.75 1.87 -1.47
CA SER A 25 12.50 2.19 -2.67
C SER A 25 12.21 3.58 -3.22
N HIS A 26 11.00 4.14 -3.05
CA HIS A 26 10.59 5.36 -3.76
C HIS A 26 10.09 6.52 -2.87
N TYR A 27 9.52 6.27 -1.70
CA TYR A 27 9.14 7.35 -0.77
C TYR A 27 10.32 7.82 0.09
N GLU A 28 10.51 9.13 0.21
CA GLU A 28 11.52 9.74 1.11
C GLU A 28 11.19 9.45 2.58
N ILE A 29 9.90 9.56 2.95
CA ILE A 29 9.40 9.20 4.27
C ILE A 29 8.77 7.81 4.16
N PRO A 30 9.25 6.82 4.94
CA PRO A 30 8.72 5.48 4.87
C PRO A 30 7.27 5.41 5.40
N ILE A 31 6.42 4.65 4.71
CA ILE A 31 5.03 4.40 5.14
C ILE A 31 5.00 3.65 6.49
N ARG A 32 5.95 2.73 6.71
CA ARG A 32 6.22 2.05 8.00
C ARG A 32 7.71 1.85 8.19
N ASP A 33 8.14 1.73 9.45
CA ASP A 33 9.54 1.50 9.79
C ASP A 33 10.05 0.12 9.35
N GLU A 34 9.20 -0.90 9.48
CA GLU A 34 9.53 -2.29 9.13
C GLU A 34 9.17 -2.61 7.67
N LYS A 35 10.01 -3.43 7.02
CA LYS A 35 9.78 -3.95 5.66
C LYS A 35 9.11 -5.33 5.70
N GLY A 36 8.40 -5.67 4.63
CA GLY A 36 7.88 -7.01 4.42
C GLY A 36 6.35 -7.11 4.51
N TRP A 37 5.87 -8.33 4.66
CA TRP A 37 4.43 -8.63 4.68
C TRP A 37 3.81 -8.38 6.05
N PHE A 38 2.67 -7.71 6.06
CA PHE A 38 1.86 -7.46 7.24
C PHE A 38 0.38 -7.63 6.95
N TYR A 39 -0.41 -7.74 8.01
CA TYR A 39 -1.86 -7.76 7.95
C TYR A 39 -2.44 -6.46 8.48
N ILE A 40 -3.56 -6.05 7.89
CA ILE A 40 -4.39 -4.95 8.38
C ILE A 40 -5.79 -5.49 8.63
N ASP A 41 -6.44 -4.94 9.66
CA ASP A 41 -7.81 -5.32 10.00
C ASP A 41 -8.80 -4.64 9.06
N GLU A 42 -8.61 -3.34 8.84
CA GLU A 42 -9.48 -2.47 8.06
C GLU A 42 -8.66 -1.50 7.20
N TYR A 43 -9.23 -1.07 6.07
CA TYR A 43 -8.69 0.00 5.23
C TYR A 43 -9.83 0.83 4.65
N GLU A 44 -9.55 2.12 4.40
CA GLU A 44 -10.48 3.05 3.78
C GLU A 44 -9.89 3.58 2.48
N VAL A 45 -10.74 3.76 1.46
CA VAL A 45 -10.34 4.32 0.16
C VAL A 45 -11.19 5.55 -0.11
N PHE A 46 -10.53 6.69 -0.31
CA PHE A 46 -11.18 7.95 -0.62
C PHE A 46 -10.87 8.33 -2.07
N GLN A 47 -11.92 8.60 -2.85
CA GLN A 47 -11.79 9.20 -4.17
C GLN A 47 -12.04 10.71 -4.04
N VAL A 48 -11.02 11.51 -4.34
CA VAL A 48 -11.17 12.97 -4.40
C VAL A 48 -11.53 13.34 -5.84
N ILE A 49 -12.75 13.82 -6.03
CA ILE A 49 -13.20 14.38 -7.31
C ILE A 49 -12.90 15.88 -7.26
N LYS A 50 -12.16 16.40 -8.24
CA LYS A 50 -12.06 17.84 -8.45
C LYS A 50 -13.30 18.27 -9.23
N ASP A 51 -14.04 19.21 -8.68
CA ASP A 51 -15.03 19.97 -9.45
C ASP A 51 -14.26 20.97 -10.32
N ASP A 52 -14.54 20.94 -11.63
CA ASP A 52 -13.97 21.85 -12.64
C ASP A 52 -14.57 23.28 -12.54
#